data_AF-A0A932PDH1-F1
#
_entry.id   AF-A0A932PDH1-F1
#
_cell.length_a   1.000
_cell.length_b   1.000
_cell.length_c   1.000
_cell.angle_alpha   90.00
_cell.angle_beta   90.00
_cell.angle_gamma   90.00
#
_symmetry.space_group_name_H-M   'P 1'
#
loop_
_entity.id
_entity.type
_entity.pdbx_description
1 polymer ?
#
loop_
_entity_poly.entity_id
_entity_poly.type
_entity_poly.pdbx_seq_one_letter_code
_entity_poly.pdbx_strand_id
1 'polypeptide(L)' 'MKTISLKLPSGLSARLDRAAKRRGQTKSEIVRSALEQYLNGEHAVPPGSMLEAALPWIGCVEGPGDLSTNPKYMEGFGK' A
#
# COMPACT_ATOMS: atom_id res chain seq x y z
N MET A 1 -18.47 1.97 8.60
CA MET A 1 -18.43 2.67 7.29
C MET A 1 -19.02 4.06 7.46
N LYS A 2 -18.36 5.12 6.99
CA LYS A 2 -18.96 6.46 6.87
C LYS A 2 -19.38 6.68 5.42
N THR A 3 -20.55 7.25 5.21
CA THR A 3 -21.06 7.55 3.86
C THR A 3 -20.57 8.92 3.43
N ILE A 4 -20.05 9.01 2.21
CA ILE A 4 -19.69 10.27 1.57
C ILE A 4 -20.58 10.49 0.35
N SER A 5 -20.98 11.74 0.11
CA SER A 5 -21.69 12.14 -1.11
C SER A 5 -20.73 12.88 -2.03
N LEU A 6 -20.71 12.47 -3.30
CA LEU A 6 -19.68 12.83 -4.27
C LEU A 6 -20.37 13.24 -5.58
N LYS A 7 -20.03 14.41 -6.12
CA LYS A 7 -20.52 14.86 -7.43
C LYS A 7 -19.57 14.36 -8.52
N LEU A 8 -20.09 13.56 -9.45
CA LEU A 8 -19.33 13.02 -10.58
C LEU A 8 -19.77 13.66 -11.89
N PRO A 9 -18.83 14.04 -12.77
CA PRO A 9 -19.17 14.33 -14.17
C PRO A 9 -19.90 13.15 -14.81
N SER A 10 -20.88 13.43 -15.67
CA SER A 10 -21.73 12.41 -16.30
C SER A 10 -20.92 11.33 -17.03
N GLY A 11 -19.87 11.72 -17.75
CA GLY A 11 -18.96 10.80 -18.43
C GLY A 11 -18.20 9.87 -17.48
N LEU A 12 -17.79 10.36 -16.31
CA LEU A 12 -17.08 9.56 -15.31
C LEU A 12 -18.03 8.57 -14.61
N SER A 13 -19.25 9.00 -14.31
CA SER A 13 -20.31 8.11 -13.79
C SER A 13 -20.60 6.96 -14.75
N ALA A 14 -20.76 7.25 -16.05
CA ALA A 14 -20.98 6.22 -17.07
C ALA A 14 -19.81 5.23 -17.20
N ARG A 15 -18.56 5.69 -17.01
CA ARG A 15 -17.38 4.82 -16.98
C ARG A 15 -17.37 3.92 -15.76
N LEU A 16 -17.71 4.45 -14.58
CA LEU A 16 -17.81 3.70 -13.34
C LEU A 16 -18.88 2.59 -13.46
N ASP A 17 -20.02 2.89 -14.08
CA ASP A 17 -21.11 1.94 -14.29
C ASP A 17 -20.71 0.77 -15.18
N ARG A 18 -19.97 1.06 -16.25
CA ARG A 18 -19.41 0.02 -17.13
C ARG A 18 -18.36 -0.83 -16.42
N ALA A 19 -17.53 -0.22 -15.58
CA ALA A 19 -16.53 -0.93 -14.81
C ALA A 19 -17.17 -1.87 -13.77
N ALA A 20 -18.19 -1.38 -13.07
CA ALA A 20 -19.01 -2.14 -12.11
C ALA A 20 -19.62 -3.39 -12.77
N LYS A 21 -20.30 -3.21 -13.91
CA LYS A 21 -20.89 -4.32 -14.66
C LYS A 21 -19.86 -5.33 -15.13
N ARG A 22 -18.73 -4.87 -15.67
CA ARG A 22 -17.68 -5.76 -16.19
C ARG A 22 -17.02 -6.61 -15.10
N ARG A 23 -16.87 -6.04 -13.91
CA ARG A 23 -16.18 -6.69 -12.78
C ARG A 23 -17.13 -7.44 -11.83
N GLY A 24 -18.44 -7.33 -12.02
CA GLY A 24 -19.44 -7.88 -11.08
C GLY A 24 -19.41 -7.21 -9.70
N GLN A 25 -18.94 -5.97 -9.63
CA GLN A 25 -18.74 -5.21 -8.38
C GLN A 25 -19.72 -4.04 -8.30
N THR A 26 -19.99 -3.58 -7.09
CA THR A 26 -20.77 -2.36 -6.87
C THR A 26 -19.93 -1.11 -7.15
N LYS A 27 -20.60 0.01 -7.46
CA LYS A 27 -19.91 1.31 -7.65
C LYS A 27 -19.11 1.69 -6.39
N SER A 28 -19.69 1.45 -5.22
CA SER A 28 -19.06 1.75 -3.92
C SER A 28 -17.82 0.89 -3.65
N GLU A 29 -17.80 -0.37 -4.07
CA GLU A 29 -16.60 -1.22 -3.98
C GLU A 29 -15.48 -0.68 -4.86
N ILE A 30 -15.78 -0.35 -6.11
CA ILE A 30 -14.77 0.19 -7.03
C ILE A 30 -14.21 1.52 -6.51
N VAL A 31 -15.08 2.42 -6.05
CA VAL A 31 -14.65 3.72 -5.50
C VAL A 31 -13.82 3.53 -4.23
N ARG A 32 -14.22 2.61 -3.34
CA ARG A 32 -13.46 2.31 -2.12
C ARG A 32 -12.08 1.74 -2.45
N SER A 33 -11.99 0.74 -3.32
CA SER A 33 -10.70 0.16 -3.70
C SER A 33 -9.80 1.16 -4.43
N ALA A 34 -10.37 2.06 -5.23
CA ALA A 34 -9.62 3.14 -5.86
C ALA A 34 -9.07 4.14 -4.81
N LEU A 35 -9.88 4.50 -3.80
CA LEU A 35 -9.43 5.36 -2.70
C LEU A 35 -8.35 4.67 -1.87
N GLU A 36 -8.53 3.40 -1.53
CA GLU A 36 -7.52 2.61 -0.80
C GLU A 36 -6.22 2.53 -1.61
N GLN A 37 -6.27 2.22 -2.90
CA GLN A 37 -5.06 2.20 -3.75
C GLN A 37 -4.40 3.57 -3.89
N TYR A 38 -5.19 4.64 -4.02
CA TYR A 38 -4.66 5.98 -4.16
C TYR A 38 -3.98 6.46 -2.88
N LEU A 39 -4.65 6.28 -1.73
CA LEU A 39 -4.15 6.71 -0.42
C LEU A 39 -3.04 5.80 0.10
N ASN A 40 -3.12 4.49 -0.17
CA ASN A 40 -2.03 3.57 0.12
C ASN A 40 -0.87 3.83 -0.82
N GLY A 41 -1.08 4.22 -2.09
CA GLY A 41 -0.01 4.52 -3.04
C GLY A 41 0.95 5.63 -2.61
N GLU A 42 0.53 6.54 -1.73
CA GLU A 42 1.41 7.55 -1.10
C GLU A 42 2.31 6.97 0.01
N HIS A 43 1.99 5.78 0.54
CA HIS A 43 2.72 5.09 1.62
C HIS A 43 3.04 3.61 1.29
N ALA A 44 2.79 3.17 0.05
CA ALA A 44 2.86 1.77 -0.31
C ALA A 44 4.31 1.42 -0.61
N VAL A 45 4.84 0.53 0.22
CA VAL A 45 6.07 -0.19 -0.10
C VAL A 45 5.92 -0.80 -1.49
N PRO A 46 6.81 -0.50 -2.45
CA PRO A 46 6.67 -1.01 -3.80
C PRO A 46 6.63 -2.54 -3.82
N PRO A 47 5.67 -3.16 -4.54
CA PRO A 47 5.62 -4.61 -4.67
C PRO A 47 6.87 -5.13 -5.37
N GLY A 48 7.46 -6.20 -4.83
CA GLY A 48 8.74 -6.78 -5.25
C GLY A 48 9.98 -6.10 -4.64
N SER A 49 9.82 -5.10 -3.78
CA SER A 49 10.97 -4.47 -3.11
C SER A 49 11.49 -5.30 -1.93
N MET A 50 12.78 -5.12 -1.60
CA MET A 50 13.36 -5.72 -0.39
C MET A 50 12.60 -5.29 0.88
N LEU A 51 12.08 -4.06 0.89
CA LEU A 51 11.28 -3.55 2.00
C LEU A 51 9.95 -4.31 2.17
N GLU A 52 9.33 -4.75 1.07
CA GLU A 52 8.11 -5.58 1.13
C GLU A 52 8.41 -6.94 1.76
N ALA A 53 9.51 -7.58 1.34
CA ALA A 53 9.93 -8.86 1.88
C ALA A 53 10.34 -8.76 3.36
N ALA A 54 10.89 -7.62 3.78
CA ALA A 54 11.38 -7.39 5.15
C ALA A 54 10.27 -7.00 6.14
N LEU A 55 9.15 -6.43 5.67
CA LEU A 55 8.06 -5.88 6.49
C LEU A 55 7.59 -6.80 7.65
N PRO A 56 7.33 -8.11 7.44
CA PRO A 56 6.91 -9.02 8.52
C PRO A 56 7.94 -9.21 9.63
N TRP A 57 9.20 -8.87 9.36
CA TRP A 57 10.34 -9.07 10.26
C TRP A 57 10.78 -7.76 10.93
N ILE A 58 10.20 -6.63 10.54
CA ILE A 58 10.53 -5.34 11.17
C ILE A 58 10.05 -5.38 12.63
N GLY A 59 10.97 -5.18 13.57
CA GLY A 59 10.68 -5.17 15.01
C GLY A 59 10.53 -6.54 15.66
N CYS A 60 10.91 -7.64 14.99
CA CYS A 60 10.90 -8.97 15.59
C CYS A 60 12.05 -9.22 16.59
N VAL A 61 13.01 -8.29 16.66
CA VAL A 61 14.17 -8.36 17.56
C VAL A 61 14.41 -6.99 18.20
N GLU A 62 14.93 -7.00 19.42
CA GLU A 62 15.43 -5.81 20.09
C GLU A 62 16.92 -5.63 19.82
N GLY A 63 17.36 -4.40 19.57
CA GLY A 63 18.76 -4.12 19.31
C GLY A 63 19.08 -2.62 19.25
N PRO A 64 20.38 -2.28 19.16
CA PRO A 64 20.84 -0.91 18.97
C PRO A 64 20.25 -0.29 17.70
N GLY A 65 19.84 0.98 17.77
CA GLY A 65 19.26 1.69 16.63
C GLY A 65 20.23 1.95 15.47
N ASP A 66 21.52 1.69 15.67
CA ASP A 66 22.61 1.91 14.71
C ASP A 66 23.25 0.60 14.22
N LEU A 67 22.56 -0.55 14.41
CA LEU A 67 23.12 -1.87 14.09
C LEU A 67 23.58 -2.01 12.62
N SER A 68 22.87 -1.39 11.68
CA SER A 68 23.18 -1.46 10.24
C SER A 68 24.21 -0.43 9.76
N THR A 69 24.58 0.54 10.60
CA THR A 69 25.45 1.66 10.21
C THR A 69 26.71 1.79 11.06
N ASN A 70 26.76 1.15 12.23
CA ASN A 70 27.90 1.25 13.14
C ASN A 70 28.96 0.16 12.83
N PRO A 71 30.17 0.53 12.36
CA PRO A 71 31.20 -0.44 11.98
C PRO A 71 31.65 -1.35 13.12
N LYS A 72 31.47 -0.94 14.38
CA LYS A 72 31.84 -1.74 15.56
C LYS A 72 31.08 -3.07 15.64
N TYR A 73 29.94 -3.19 14.97
CA TYR A 73 29.13 -4.42 14.93
C TYR A 73 29.37 -5.27 13.68
N MET A 74 30.23 -4.84 12.76
CA MET A 74 30.46 -5.51 11.47
C MET A 74 31.77 -6.30 11.43
N GLU A 75 32.45 -6.46 12.57
CA GLU A 75 33.68 -7.23 12.66
C GLU A 75 33.42 -8.70 12.25
N GLY A 76 34.12 -9.17 11.22
CA GLY A 76 33.96 -10.54 10.70
C GLY A 76 32.80 -10.74 9.73
N PHE A 77 32.07 -9.69 9.34
CA PHE A 77 30.96 -9.79 8.38
C PHE A 77 31.47 -10.26 7.00
N GLY A 78 30.94 -11.38 6.50
CA GLY A 78 31.25 -11.92 5.17
C GLY A 78 32.57 -12.67 5.03
N LYS A 79 33.24 -13.00 6.13
CA LYS A 79 34.41 -13.91 6.14
C LYS A 79 34.02 -15.36 6.33
#